data_AF-A0A3B8UYP7-F1
#
_entry.id   AF-A0A3B8UYP7-F1
#
_cell.length_a   1.000
_cell.length_b   1.000
_cell.length_c   1.000
_cell.angle_alpha   90.00
_cell.angle_beta   90.00
_cell.angle_gamma   90.00
#
_symmetry.space_group_name_H-M   'P 1'
#
loop_
_entity.id
_entity.type
_entity.pdbx_description
1 polymer ?
#
loop_
_entity_poly.entity_id
_entity_poly.type
_entity_poly.pdbx_seq_one_letter_code
_entity_poly.pdbx_strand_id
1 'polypeptide(L)'
;EIRELTLNLPTVDPVTGSEYWGAEPNEVVVDDWDDIDDFDDAVFSADLGNGPITAMRTPFQNMPGWSQRILVSNVDPFDVRTTLEDGSSDMTRVEVIVEYQGPDDLEPMEITRLTWIQPR
;
A
#
# COMPACT_ATOMS: atom_id res chain seq x y z
N GLU A 1 9.36 -4.38 5.50
CA GLU A 1 8.01 -4.99 5.61
C GLU A 1 7.17 -4.85 4.35
N ILE A 2 6.42 -3.76 4.09
CA ILE A 2 5.48 -3.70 2.94
C ILE A 2 6.11 -4.08 1.60
N ARG A 3 7.29 -3.53 1.28
CA ARG A 3 8.01 -3.92 0.05
C ARG A 3 8.21 -5.44 -0.03
N GLU A 4 8.62 -6.09 1.05
CA GLU A 4 8.86 -7.54 1.08
C GLU A 4 7.57 -8.35 0.96
N LEU A 5 6.46 -7.89 1.54
CA LEU A 5 5.12 -8.47 1.35
C LEU A 5 4.73 -8.45 -0.14
N THR A 6 4.84 -7.28 -0.77
CA THR A 6 4.41 -7.06 -2.16
C THR A 6 5.35 -7.65 -3.22
N LEU A 7 6.57 -8.06 -2.86
CA LEU A 7 7.57 -8.53 -3.84
C LEU A 7 7.13 -9.76 -4.64
N ASN A 8 6.29 -10.62 -4.04
CA ASN A 8 5.83 -11.86 -4.66
C ASN A 8 4.35 -11.85 -5.04
N LEU A 9 3.68 -10.71 -4.90
CA LEU A 9 2.28 -10.56 -5.28
C LEU A 9 2.19 -10.14 -6.76
N PRO A 10 1.17 -10.63 -7.50
CA PRO A 10 0.83 -10.05 -8.79
C PRO A 10 0.47 -8.57 -8.64
N THR A 11 0.54 -7.81 -9.73
CA THR A 11 0.20 -6.37 -9.67
C THR A 11 -1.29 -6.12 -9.51
N VAL A 12 -2.10 -6.97 -10.13
CA VAL A 12 -3.55 -7.02 -10.01
C VAL A 12 -4.00 -8.47 -10.08
N ASP A 13 -5.21 -8.74 -9.60
CA ASP A 13 -5.75 -10.07 -9.40
C ASP A 13 -5.72 -10.87 -10.73
N PRO A 14 -5.22 -12.11 -10.72
CA PRO A 14 -5.07 -12.94 -11.93
C PRO A 14 -6.39 -13.49 -12.49
N VAL A 15 -7.49 -13.38 -11.74
CA VAL A 15 -8.85 -13.87 -12.03
C VAL A 15 -9.77 -12.74 -12.51
N THR A 16 -9.90 -11.65 -11.74
CA THR A 16 -10.74 -10.48 -11.99
C THR A 16 -10.01 -9.40 -12.81
N GLY A 17 -8.68 -9.40 -12.80
CA GLY A 17 -7.87 -8.53 -13.64
C GLY A 17 -7.93 -7.07 -13.19
N SER A 18 -8.33 -6.17 -14.09
CA SER A 18 -8.45 -4.74 -13.80
C SER A 18 -9.91 -4.30 -13.59
N GLU A 19 -10.80 -5.25 -13.27
CA GLU A 19 -12.20 -4.94 -12.97
C GLU A 19 -12.34 -4.22 -11.63
N TYR A 20 -11.46 -4.55 -10.69
CA TYR A 20 -11.30 -3.90 -9.40
C TYR A 20 -9.95 -3.19 -9.37
N TRP A 21 -9.89 -2.10 -8.59
CA TRP A 21 -8.66 -1.44 -8.21
C TRP A 21 -8.74 -1.19 -6.71
N GLY A 22 -7.88 -1.86 -5.96
CA GLY A 22 -8.09 -2.03 -4.53
C GLY A 22 -8.93 -3.26 -4.20
N ALA A 23 -9.00 -3.53 -2.90
CA ALA A 23 -9.56 -4.76 -2.37
C ALA A 23 -10.95 -5.09 -2.92
N GLU A 24 -11.09 -6.34 -3.33
CA GLU A 24 -12.29 -6.84 -3.98
C GLU A 24 -13.42 -7.09 -2.96
N PRO A 25 -14.68 -7.28 -3.41
CA PRO A 25 -15.81 -7.43 -2.48
C PRO A 25 -15.69 -8.59 -1.48
N ASN A 26 -14.90 -9.63 -1.81
CA ASN A 26 -14.63 -10.79 -0.96
C ASN A 26 -13.38 -10.64 -0.08
N GLU A 27 -12.61 -9.58 -0.24
CA GLU A 27 -11.33 -9.38 0.41
C GLU A 27 -11.42 -8.38 1.56
N VAL A 28 -12.05 -8.84 2.64
CA VAL A 28 -12.50 -7.96 3.72
C VAL A 28 -11.39 -7.68 4.74
N VAL A 29 -10.36 -8.53 4.77
CA VAL A 29 -9.22 -8.39 5.67
C VAL A 29 -7.91 -8.45 4.89
N VAL A 30 -6.86 -7.84 5.43
CA VAL A 30 -5.52 -7.79 4.79
C VAL A 30 -4.95 -9.18 4.44
N ASP A 31 -5.38 -10.22 5.17
CA ASP A 31 -4.97 -11.61 4.90
C ASP A 31 -5.56 -12.17 3.60
N ASP A 32 -6.69 -11.62 3.15
CA ASP A 32 -7.34 -12.00 1.90
C ASP A 32 -6.71 -11.28 0.69
N TRP A 33 -6.13 -10.08 0.90
CA TRP A 33 -5.51 -9.26 -0.16
C TRP A 33 -4.36 -10.01 -0.82
N ASP A 34 -4.53 -10.39 -2.07
CA ASP A 34 -3.62 -11.28 -2.78
C ASP A 34 -2.82 -10.63 -3.92
N ASP A 35 -3.08 -9.36 -4.22
CA ASP A 35 -2.33 -8.57 -5.20
C ASP A 35 -1.75 -7.27 -4.62
N ILE A 36 -1.22 -6.40 -5.48
CA ILE A 36 -0.60 -5.14 -5.05
C ILE A 36 -1.62 -4.01 -4.98
N ASP A 37 -2.59 -3.94 -5.90
CA ASP A 37 -3.54 -2.83 -5.91
C ASP A 37 -4.52 -2.88 -4.74
N ASP A 38 -4.75 -4.04 -4.12
CA ASP A 38 -5.47 -4.17 -2.85
C ASP A 38 -4.98 -3.20 -1.75
N PHE A 39 -3.70 -2.85 -1.80
CA PHE A 39 -3.07 -1.95 -0.84
C PHE A 39 -3.24 -0.47 -1.19
N ASP A 40 -3.93 -0.12 -2.29
CA ASP A 40 -4.14 1.28 -2.64
C ASP A 40 -4.95 2.01 -1.57
N ASP A 41 -4.52 3.24 -1.27
CA ASP A 41 -5.00 4.06 -0.15
C ASP A 41 -5.00 3.38 1.23
N ALA A 42 -4.36 2.23 1.41
CA ALA A 42 -4.35 1.51 2.68
C ALA A 42 -3.59 2.28 3.76
N VAL A 43 -4.19 2.37 4.95
CA VAL A 43 -3.59 3.01 6.13
C VAL A 43 -3.51 2.02 7.28
N PHE A 44 -2.28 1.75 7.72
CA PHE A 44 -1.93 0.86 8.81
C PHE A 44 -1.39 1.69 9.98
N SER A 45 -2.21 1.93 11.00
CA SER A 45 -1.89 2.83 12.12
C SER A 45 -2.15 2.17 13.46
N ALA A 46 -1.23 2.36 14.40
CA ALA A 46 -1.38 1.82 15.76
C ALA A 46 -2.64 2.39 16.44
N ASP A 47 -2.95 3.66 16.17
CA ASP A 47 -4.09 4.36 16.78
C ASP A 47 -5.43 3.93 16.19
N LEU A 48 -5.42 3.37 14.96
CA LEU A 48 -6.58 2.71 14.35
C LEU A 48 -6.73 1.25 14.79
N GLY A 49 -5.77 0.72 15.56
CA GLY A 49 -5.78 -0.67 16.03
C GLY A 49 -5.44 -1.71 14.95
N ASN A 50 -5.18 -1.29 13.70
CA ASN A 50 -4.71 -2.17 12.63
C ASN A 50 -3.19 -2.14 12.46
N GLY A 51 -2.50 -1.16 13.06
CA GLY A 51 -1.05 -1.08 13.27
C GLY A 51 -0.22 -1.07 11.99
N PRO A 52 0.94 -0.39 11.94
CA PRO A 52 1.95 -0.70 10.93
C PRO A 52 2.17 -2.22 10.86
N ILE A 53 2.24 -2.82 9.67
CA ILE A 53 2.28 -4.28 9.51
C ILE A 53 3.66 -4.80 9.08
N THR A 54 3.93 -6.06 9.41
CA THR A 54 5.08 -6.81 8.92
C THR A 54 4.83 -7.40 7.53
N ALA A 55 5.87 -7.95 6.91
CA ALA A 55 5.73 -8.72 5.68
C ALA A 55 4.80 -9.95 5.81
N MET A 56 4.49 -10.36 7.06
CA MET A 56 3.58 -11.47 7.34
C MET A 56 2.18 -10.98 7.73
N ARG A 57 1.81 -9.76 7.29
CA ARG A 57 0.51 -9.11 7.56
C ARG A 57 0.16 -8.99 9.06
N THR A 58 1.18 -9.07 9.92
CA THR A 58 0.99 -8.99 11.36
C THR A 58 1.21 -7.56 11.83
N PRO A 59 0.28 -6.96 12.58
CA PRO A 59 0.48 -5.62 13.15
C PRO A 59 1.63 -5.60 14.17
N PHE A 60 2.53 -4.62 14.04
CA PHE A 60 3.49 -4.30 15.07
C PHE A 60 2.78 -3.84 16.34
N GLN A 61 3.18 -4.41 17.47
CA GLN A 61 2.64 -4.06 18.77
C GLN A 61 3.37 -2.86 19.37
N ASN A 62 2.65 -2.04 20.15
CA ASN A 62 3.21 -0.91 20.90
C ASN A 62 3.92 0.15 20.05
N MET A 63 3.33 0.55 18.93
CA MET A 63 3.83 1.66 18.09
C MET A 63 2.89 2.88 18.08
N PRO A 64 2.46 3.43 19.24
CA PRO A 64 1.52 4.55 19.27
C PRO A 64 2.04 5.74 18.46
N GLY A 65 1.14 6.39 17.71
CA GLY A 65 1.47 7.50 16.82
C GLY A 65 2.14 7.11 15.49
N TRP A 66 2.50 5.84 15.27
CA TRP A 66 3.09 5.40 14.00
C TRP A 66 2.02 4.93 13.01
N SER A 67 2.18 5.33 11.75
CA SER A 67 1.38 4.86 10.63
C SER A 67 2.22 4.54 9.39
N GLN A 68 1.68 3.67 8.56
CA GLN A 68 2.13 3.43 7.18
C GLN A 68 0.95 3.69 6.27
N ARG A 69 1.11 4.57 5.29
CA ARG A 69 0.15 4.80 4.22
C ARG A 69 0.73 4.30 2.91
N ILE A 70 -0.05 3.51 2.20
CA ILE A 70 0.34 2.95 0.92
C ILE A 70 -0.50 3.65 -0.15
N LEU A 71 0.16 4.01 -1.25
CA LEU A 71 -0.46 4.48 -2.46
C LEU A 71 0.04 3.60 -3.59
N VAL A 72 -0.89 3.09 -4.39
CA VAL A 72 -0.61 2.27 -5.56
C VAL A 72 -1.19 3.00 -6.76
N SER A 73 -0.39 3.22 -7.78
CA SER A 73 -0.84 3.98 -8.94
C SER A 73 -0.32 3.38 -10.21
N ASN A 74 -1.18 3.25 -11.22
CA ASN A 74 -0.71 3.03 -12.57
C ASN A 74 0.08 4.24 -13.08
N VAL A 75 1.16 3.97 -13.81
CA VAL A 75 2.03 5.00 -14.38
C VAL A 75 2.36 4.71 -15.84
N ASP A 76 2.74 5.75 -16.58
CA ASP A 76 3.17 5.60 -17.96
C ASP A 76 4.50 4.79 -18.01
N PRO A 77 4.57 3.67 -18.78
CA PRO A 77 5.79 2.88 -18.92
C PRO A 77 6.98 3.65 -19.51
N PHE A 78 6.70 4.73 -20.26
CA PHE A 78 7.70 5.60 -20.87
C PHE A 78 7.99 6.87 -20.06
N ASP A 79 7.14 7.23 -19.08
CA ASP A 79 7.40 8.27 -18.09
C ASP A 79 6.77 7.93 -16.73
N VAL A 80 7.51 7.20 -15.88
CA VAL A 80 7.06 6.69 -14.57
C VAL A 80 6.66 7.75 -13.53
N ARG A 81 6.78 9.04 -13.89
CA ARG A 81 6.28 10.17 -13.08
C ARG A 81 4.84 10.52 -13.40
N THR A 82 4.36 10.15 -14.59
CA THR A 82 2.99 10.38 -15.03
C THR A 82 2.11 9.27 -14.49
N THR A 83 1.23 9.61 -13.55
CA THR A 83 0.16 8.72 -13.09
C THR A 83 -0.92 8.63 -14.18
N LEU A 84 -1.40 7.41 -14.43
CA LEU A 84 -2.49 7.09 -15.34
C LEU A 84 -3.73 6.66 -14.54
N GLU A 85 -4.84 6.41 -15.24
CA GLU A 85 -6.05 5.89 -14.61
C GLU A 85 -5.82 4.47 -14.08
N ASP A 86 -6.55 4.11 -13.03
CA ASP A 86 -6.50 2.79 -12.42
C ASP A 86 -6.86 1.69 -13.43
N GLY A 87 -6.14 0.57 -13.37
CA GLY A 87 -6.22 -0.52 -14.33
C GLY A 87 -5.74 -0.21 -15.77
N SER A 88 -5.26 1.00 -16.06
CA SER A 88 -4.95 1.41 -17.45
C SER A 88 -3.52 1.12 -17.93
N SER A 89 -2.62 0.68 -17.04
CA SER A 89 -1.21 0.43 -17.35
C SER A 89 -0.71 -0.88 -16.75
N ASP A 90 0.26 -1.49 -17.43
CA ASP A 90 1.04 -2.63 -16.91
C ASP A 90 2.24 -2.20 -16.06
N MET A 91 2.37 -0.90 -15.77
CA MET A 91 3.41 -0.36 -14.90
C MET A 91 2.77 0.29 -13.68
N THR A 92 3.16 -0.16 -12.50
CA THR A 92 2.63 0.34 -11.24
C THR A 92 3.73 0.95 -10.39
N ARG A 93 3.42 2.08 -9.77
CA ARG A 93 4.25 2.72 -8.74
C ARG A 93 3.61 2.47 -7.38
N VAL A 94 4.41 1.95 -6.45
CA VAL A 94 4.00 1.81 -5.05
C VAL A 94 4.78 2.81 -4.21
N GLU A 95 4.07 3.57 -3.40
CA GLU A 95 4.62 4.52 -2.45
C GLU A 95 4.19 4.12 -1.04
N VAL A 96 5.16 3.87 -0.17
CA VAL A 96 4.93 3.62 1.25
C VAL A 96 5.47 4.80 2.02
N ILE A 97 4.56 5.51 2.67
CA ILE A 97 4.85 6.70 3.47
C ILE A 97 4.73 6.28 4.93
N VAL A 98 5.83 6.37 5.66
CA VAL A 98 5.86 6.10 7.10
C VAL A 98 5.79 7.43 7.82
N GLU A 99 4.81 7.57 8.70
CA GLU A 99 4.55 8.80 9.42
C GLU A 99 4.57 8.53 10.93
N TYR A 100 4.93 9.57 11.68
CA TYR A 100 4.86 9.56 13.14
C TYR A 100 4.18 10.83 13.63
N GLN A 101 3.23 10.67 14.54
CA GLN A 101 2.60 11.76 15.27
C GLN A 101 2.91 11.61 16.77
N GLY A 102 3.66 12.55 17.32
CA GLY A 102 3.85 12.64 18.76
C GLY A 102 2.57 13.06 19.48
N PRO A 103 2.50 12.84 20.81
CA PRO A 103 1.28 13.11 21.60
C PRO A 103 0.87 14.59 21.61
N ASP A 104 1.82 15.50 21.39
CA ASP A 104 1.59 16.95 21.36
C ASP A 104 1.58 17.52 19.93
N ASP A 105 1.76 16.67 18.91
CA ASP A 105 1.80 17.10 17.51
C ASP A 105 0.37 17.26 16.97
N LEU A 106 0.13 18.35 16.23
CA LEU A 106 -1.18 18.64 15.64
C LEU A 106 -1.48 17.77 14.41
N GLU A 107 -0.44 17.32 13.72
CA GLU A 107 -0.51 16.51 12.51
C GLU A 107 0.68 15.53 12.45
N PRO A 108 0.52 14.37 11.80
CA PRO A 108 1.62 13.43 11.59
C PRO A 108 2.70 14.03 10.69
N MET A 109 3.96 13.66 10.94
CA MET A 109 5.10 14.02 10.12
C MET A 109 5.60 12.81 9.32
N GLU A 110 5.84 12.99 8.03
CA GLU A 110 6.53 12.00 7.20
C GLU A 110 7.96 11.78 7.72
N ILE A 111 8.25 10.56 8.16
CA ILE A 111 9.57 10.14 8.64
C ILE A 111 10.41 9.60 7.49
N THR A 112 9.79 8.80 6.63
CA THR A 112 10.44 8.25 5.43
C THR A 112 9.40 7.87 4.38
N ARG A 113 9.82 7.95 3.12
CA ARG A 113 9.07 7.43 1.98
C ARG A 113 9.92 6.43 1.23
N LEU A 114 9.30 5.32 0.85
CA LEU A 114 9.87 4.35 -0.06
C LEU A 114 8.99 4.29 -1.31
N THR A 115 9.63 4.39 -2.47
CA THR A 115 8.96 4.31 -3.76
C THR A 115 9.65 3.28 -4.63
N TRP A 116 8.88 2.42 -5.29
CA TRP A 116 9.39 1.52 -6.32
C TRP A 116 8.39 1.38 -7.46
N ILE A 117 8.90 0.84 -8.57
CA ILE A 117 8.13 0.53 -9.77
C ILE A 117 8.07 -0.99 -9.90
N GLN A 118 6.88 -1.51 -10.18
CA GLN A 118 6.59 -2.91 -10.43
C GLN A 118 6.03 -3.02 -11.87
N PRO A 119 6.76 -3.63 -12.81
CA PRO A 119 6.21 -4.03 -14.09
C PRO A 119 5.39 -5.31 -13.94
N ARG A 120 4.31 -5.41 -14.72
CA ARG A 120 3.49 -6.61 -14.85
C ARG A 120 4.15 -7.68 -15.73
#